data_AF-A0A256FAT4-F1
#
_entry.id   AF-A0A256FAT4-F1
#
_cell.length_a   1.000
_cell.length_b   1.000
_cell.length_c   1.000
_cell.angle_alpha   90.00
_cell.angle_beta   90.00
_cell.angle_gamma   90.00
#
_symmetry.space_group_name_H-M   'P 1'
#
loop_
_entity.id
_entity.type
_entity.pdbx_description
1 polymer ?
#
loop_
_entity_poly.entity_id
_entity_poly.type
_entity_poly.pdbx_seq_one_letter_code
_entity_poly.pdbx_strand_id
1 'polypeptide(L)'
;MITNVPIGEASKASGVKVPTIRYYEQIGLLPVPPRTEGNRRLYDNSDVQRLLFIRHARDLGFEVDAIRTLLDLQDNPDQSCAAADSIARARLIDVEHRIAKLMSLKTELLRMLDCTAHGRIDQCRVIEILGNHEECLHPSH
;
A
#
# COMPACT_ATOMS: atom_id res chain seq x y z
N MET A 1 8.25 27.96 -0.84
CA MET A 1 8.83 27.23 0.30
C MET A 1 7.82 27.24 1.42
N ILE A 2 7.52 26.08 2.01
CA ILE A 2 6.64 25.96 3.17
C ILE A 2 7.52 26.17 4.41
N THR A 3 7.24 27.17 5.22
CA THR A 3 7.98 27.44 6.45
C THR A 3 7.02 27.31 7.63
N ASN A 4 7.19 26.25 8.43
CA ASN A 4 6.50 26.01 9.70
C ASN A 4 4.99 26.20 9.67
N VAL A 5 4.29 25.26 9.02
CA VAL A 5 2.84 25.32 8.80
C VAL A 5 2.06 24.43 9.76
N PRO A 6 0.79 24.75 10.08
CA PRO A 6 -0.04 23.88 10.90
C PRO A 6 -0.35 22.55 10.20
N ILE A 7 -0.74 21.54 10.98
CA ILE A 7 -1.05 20.19 10.49
C ILE A 7 -2.06 20.15 9.32
N GLY A 8 -3.00 21.10 9.28
CA GLY A 8 -4.00 21.19 8.21
C GLY A 8 -3.38 21.59 6.87
N GLU A 9 -2.35 22.43 6.88
CA GLU A 9 -1.64 22.84 5.67
C GLU A 9 -0.60 21.78 5.27
N ALA A 10 0.09 21.17 6.23
CA ALA A 10 0.93 20.00 5.98
C ALA A 10 0.13 18.85 5.34
N SER A 11 -1.10 18.63 5.80
CA SER A 11 -2.04 17.67 5.22
C SER A 11 -2.39 17.98 3.77
N LYS A 12 -2.68 19.25 3.45
CA LYS A 12 -2.95 19.68 2.07
C LYS A 12 -1.73 19.53 1.17
N ALA A 13 -0.55 19.93 1.65
CA ALA A 13 0.68 19.89 0.88
C ALA A 13 1.17 18.46 0.61
N SER A 14 1.05 17.57 1.59
CA SER A 14 1.46 16.16 1.45
C SER A 14 0.36 15.26 0.88
N GLY A 15 -0.90 15.71 0.87
CA GLY A 15 -2.07 14.88 0.60
C GLY A 15 -2.34 13.77 1.62
N VAL A 16 -1.64 13.78 2.77
CA VAL A 16 -1.85 12.82 3.86
C VAL A 16 -2.89 13.38 4.83
N LYS A 17 -3.92 12.59 5.18
CA LYS A 17 -4.99 13.04 6.08
C LYS A 17 -4.44 13.35 7.48
N VAL A 18 -4.99 14.37 8.14
CA VAL A 18 -4.59 14.78 9.50
C VAL A 18 -4.53 13.62 10.51
N PRO A 19 -5.52 12.71 10.60
CA PRO A 19 -5.43 11.55 11.51
C PRO A 19 -4.25 10.63 11.18
N THR A 20 -3.93 10.46 9.89
CA THR A 20 -2.80 9.64 9.44
C THR A 20 -1.45 10.29 9.75
N ILE A 21 -1.34 11.62 9.66
CA ILE A 21 -0.14 12.35 10.11
C ILE A 21 0.09 12.09 11.61
N ARG A 22 -0.95 12.22 12.43
CA ARG A 22 -0.87 11.93 13.89
C ARG A 22 -0.51 10.48 14.17
N TYR A 23 -1.03 9.55 13.38
CA TYR A 23 -0.65 8.16 13.46
C TYR A 23 0.84 7.95 13.16
N TYR A 24 1.37 8.55 12.09
CA TYR A 24 2.80 8.48 11.76
C TYR A 24 3.70 9.09 12.84
N GLU A 25 3.27 10.18 13.50
CA GLU A 25 3.95 10.68 14.70
C GLU A 25 3.95 9.65 15.84
N GLN A 26 2.79 9.03 16.12
CA GLN A 26 2.64 8.08 17.21
C GLN A 26 3.51 6.83 17.03
N ILE A 27 3.63 6.33 15.80
CA ILE A 27 4.47 5.18 15.51
C ILE A 27 5.93 5.56 15.19
N GLY A 28 6.30 6.84 15.28
CA GLY A 28 7.66 7.33 15.07
C GLY A 28 8.14 7.26 13.62
N LEU A 29 7.23 7.22 12.64
CA LEU A 29 7.60 7.41 11.22
C LEU A 29 7.81 8.88 10.88
N LEU A 30 7.14 9.79 11.58
CA LEU A 30 7.34 11.23 11.47
C LEU A 30 7.87 11.74 12.83
N PRO A 31 8.97 12.52 12.86
CA PRO A 31 9.42 13.13 14.11
C PRO A 31 8.30 14.02 14.68
N VAL A 32 8.16 14.05 16.00
CA VAL A 32 7.17 14.91 16.65
C VAL A 32 7.74 16.34 16.66
N PRO A 33 7.14 17.30 15.93
CA PRO A 33 7.66 18.65 15.90
C PRO A 33 7.52 19.35 17.26
N PRO A 34 8.41 20.32 17.56
CA PRO A 34 8.31 21.12 18.77
C PRO A 34 6.96 21.86 18.82
N ARG A 35 6.45 22.01 20.04
CA ARG A 35 5.23 22.78 20.28
C ARG A 35 5.58 24.27 20.35
N THR A 36 4.78 25.09 19.68
CA THR A 36 4.86 26.55 19.82
C THR A 36 4.34 27.01 21.18
N GLU A 37 4.55 28.29 21.53
CA GLU A 37 3.96 28.93 22.71
C GLU A 37 2.43 28.79 22.77
N GLY A 38 1.77 28.72 21.60
CA GLY A 38 0.33 28.45 21.48
C GLY A 38 -0.06 26.98 21.56
N ASN A 39 0.86 26.09 21.98
CA ASN A 39 0.71 24.63 22.07
C ASN A 39 0.32 23.96 20.72
N ARG A 40 0.72 24.55 19.59
CA ARG A 40 0.47 24.01 18.24
C ARG A 40 1.74 23.36 17.69
N ARG A 41 1.57 22.26 16.96
CA ARG A 41 2.64 21.63 16.17
C ARG A 41 2.78 22.38 14.84
N LEU A 42 4.00 22.70 14.46
CA LEU A 42 4.33 23.27 13.16
C LEU A 42 5.22 22.28 12.40
N TYR A 43 4.92 22.11 11.11
CA TYR A 43 5.63 21.20 10.22
C TYR A 43 6.42 22.03 9.22
N ASP A 44 7.69 21.69 9.04
CA ASP A 44 8.54 22.35 8.09
C ASP A 44 8.51 21.66 6.71
N ASN A 45 9.35 22.11 5.79
CA ASN A 45 9.44 21.50 4.47
C ASN A 45 9.97 20.05 4.52
N SER A 46 10.88 19.74 5.45
CA SER A 46 11.44 18.39 5.60
C SER A 46 10.37 17.39 6.07
N ASP A 47 9.50 17.82 6.98
CA ASP A 47 8.33 17.02 7.42
C ASP A 47 7.39 16.72 6.25
N VAL A 48 7.13 17.73 5.40
CA VAL A 48 6.26 17.56 4.22
C VAL A 48 6.90 16.60 3.21
N GLN A 49 8.21 16.71 2.94
CA GLN A 49 8.91 15.77 2.06
C GLN A 49 8.88 14.33 2.62
N ARG A 50 9.06 14.18 3.94
CA ARG A 50 8.96 12.88 4.61
C ARG A 50 7.55 12.29 4.51
N LEU A 51 6.50 13.10 4.67
CA LEU A 51 5.12 12.67 4.47
C LEU A 51 4.85 12.23 3.02
N LEU A 52 5.38 12.94 2.03
CA LEU A 52 5.28 12.56 0.62
C LEU A 52 5.99 11.24 0.33
N PHE A 53 7.17 11.03 0.93
CA PHE A 53 7.91 9.77 0.87
C PHE A 53 7.09 8.61 1.43
N ILE A 54 6.56 8.76 2.65
CA ILE A 54 5.74 7.73 3.30
C ILE A 54 4.50 7.42 2.45
N ARG A 55 3.81 8.45 1.94
CA ARG A 55 2.64 8.28 1.08
C ARG A 55 2.97 7.45 -0.16
N HIS A 56 4.03 7.83 -0.88
CA HIS A 56 4.44 7.12 -2.09
C HIS A 56 4.81 5.66 -1.82
N ALA A 57 5.53 5.39 -0.72
CA ALA A 57 5.87 4.03 -0.34
C ALA A 57 4.62 3.19 0.03
N ARG A 58 3.63 3.79 0.71
CA ARG A 58 2.34 3.12 0.97
C ARG A 58 1.56 2.86 -0.32
N ASP A 59 1.58 3.76 -1.30
CA ASP A 59 0.92 3.58 -2.59
C ASP A 59 1.53 2.41 -3.39
N LEU A 60 2.83 2.16 -3.24
CA LEU A 60 3.52 0.98 -3.79
C LEU A 60 3.28 -0.30 -2.97
N GLY A 61 2.58 -0.19 -1.84
CA GLY A 61 2.22 -1.29 -0.96
C GLY A 61 3.38 -1.78 -0.09
N PHE A 62 4.36 -0.91 0.23
CA PHE A 62 5.33 -1.22 1.26
C PHE A 62 4.68 -1.19 2.65
N GLU A 63 5.08 -2.15 3.48
CA GLU A 63 4.66 -2.19 4.87
C GLU A 63 5.39 -1.16 5.73
N VAL A 64 4.79 -0.83 6.88
CA VAL A 64 5.28 0.21 7.80
C VAL A 64 6.73 -0.02 8.21
N ASP A 65 7.13 -1.26 8.46
CA ASP A 65 8.50 -1.58 8.89
C ASP A 65 9.52 -1.38 7.76
N ALA A 66 9.16 -1.78 6.53
CA ALA A 66 9.98 -1.49 5.35
C ALA A 66 10.13 0.02 5.12
N ILE A 67 9.05 0.78 5.30
CA ILE A 67 9.09 2.24 5.18
C ILE A 67 10.01 2.85 6.25
N ARG A 68 9.99 2.34 7.48
CA ARG A 68 10.91 2.78 8.53
C ARG A 68 12.36 2.60 8.11
N THR A 69 12.73 1.40 7.65
CA THR A 69 14.09 1.13 7.17
C THR A 69 14.48 2.04 6.00
N LEU A 70 13.57 2.27 5.06
CA LEU A 70 13.84 3.16 3.93
C LEU A 70 14.03 4.62 4.37
N LEU A 71 13.28 5.09 5.36
CA LEU A 71 13.46 6.41 5.96
C LEU A 71 14.80 6.52 6.70
N ASP A 72 15.18 5.48 7.46
CA ASP A 72 16.47 5.46 8.16
C ASP A 72 17.65 5.52 7.17
N LEU A 73 17.54 4.88 6.00
CA LEU A 73 18.52 4.99 4.92
C LEU A 73 18.54 6.39 4.30
N GLN A 74 17.37 7.02 4.13
CA GLN A 74 17.28 8.40 3.62
C GLN A 74 17.94 9.40 4.58
N ASP A 75 17.79 9.18 5.89
CA ASP A 75 18.38 10.02 6.94
C ASP A 75 19.91 9.79 7.08
N ASN A 76 20.46 8.71 6.50
CA ASN A 76 21.87 8.32 6.58
C ASN A 76 22.45 8.01 5.18
N PRO A 77 22.73 9.02 4.34
CA PRO A 77 23.05 8.84 2.92
C PRO A 77 24.39 8.12 2.65
N ASP A 78 25.27 8.01 3.64
CA ASP A 78 26.54 7.29 3.51
C ASP A 78 26.40 5.76 3.65
N GLN A 79 25.20 5.26 4.00
CA GLN A 79 24.93 3.82 4.09
C GLN A 79 24.78 3.15 2.72
N SER A 80 25.06 1.85 2.66
CA SER A 80 24.83 1.06 1.46
C SER A 80 23.34 0.97 1.10
N CYS A 81 23.01 1.16 -0.18
CA CYS A 81 21.66 0.97 -0.69
C CYS A 81 21.21 -0.50 -0.80
N ALA A 82 22.05 -1.47 -0.42
CA ALA A 82 21.72 -2.91 -0.50
C ALA A 82 20.44 -3.28 0.25
N ALA A 83 20.19 -2.66 1.42
CA ALA A 83 18.96 -2.87 2.17
C ALA A 83 17.72 -2.35 1.40
N ALA A 84 17.82 -1.20 0.75
CA ALA A 84 16.73 -0.66 -0.08
C ALA A 84 16.45 -1.56 -1.30
N ASP A 85 17.50 -2.07 -1.98
CA ASP A 85 17.35 -3.01 -3.09
C ASP A 85 16.67 -4.31 -2.64
N SER A 86 17.07 -4.86 -1.49
CA SER A 86 16.44 -6.06 -0.91
C SER A 86 14.94 -5.86 -0.61
N ILE A 87 14.58 -4.72 0.01
CA ILE A 87 13.18 -4.36 0.28
C ILE A 87 12.37 -4.26 -1.02
N ALA A 88 12.91 -3.60 -2.04
CA ALA A 88 12.23 -3.47 -3.33
C ALA A 88 12.04 -4.82 -4.01
N ARG A 89 13.04 -5.71 -3.99
CA ARG A 89 12.94 -7.07 -4.55
C ARG A 89 11.91 -7.92 -3.83
N ALA A 90 11.87 -7.88 -2.50
CA ALA A 90 10.85 -8.61 -1.73
C ALA A 90 9.45 -8.16 -2.13
N ARG A 91 9.23 -6.84 -2.25
CA ARG A 91 7.94 -6.31 -2.69
C ARG A 91 7.59 -6.70 -4.12
N LEU A 92 8.57 -6.73 -5.03
CA LEU A 92 8.36 -7.19 -6.40
C LEU A 92 7.88 -8.64 -6.44
N ILE A 93 8.51 -9.54 -5.67
CA ILE A 93 8.13 -10.95 -5.58
C ILE A 93 6.68 -11.08 -5.09
N ASP A 94 6.28 -10.33 -4.07
CA ASP A 94 4.91 -10.34 -3.56
C ASP A 94 3.89 -9.87 -4.62
N VAL A 95 4.25 -8.84 -5.39
CA VAL A 95 3.42 -8.33 -6.49
C VAL A 95 3.28 -9.39 -7.59
N GLU A 96 4.38 -10.04 -7.99
CA GLU A 96 4.36 -11.10 -9.00
C GLU A 96 3.50 -12.29 -8.56
N HIS A 97 3.62 -12.73 -7.31
CA HIS A 97 2.75 -13.76 -6.75
C HIS A 97 1.27 -13.35 -6.76
N ARG A 98 0.97 -12.09 -6.41
CA ARG A 98 -0.41 -11.58 -6.44
C ARG A 98 -0.96 -11.52 -7.85
N ILE A 99 -0.15 -11.10 -8.83
CA ILE A 99 -0.51 -11.10 -10.25
C ILE A 99 -0.81 -12.52 -10.71
N ALA A 100 0.07 -13.48 -10.42
CA ALA A 100 -0.15 -14.88 -10.80
C ALA A 100 -1.49 -15.42 -10.23
N LYS A 101 -1.76 -15.16 -8.95
CA LYS A 101 -3.03 -15.56 -8.32
C LYS A 101 -4.25 -14.89 -8.95
N LEU A 102 -4.17 -13.59 -9.25
CA LEU A 102 -5.26 -12.84 -9.88
C LEU A 102 -5.50 -13.27 -11.34
N MET A 103 -4.43 -13.59 -12.08
CA MET A 103 -4.53 -14.13 -13.44
C MET A 103 -5.17 -15.51 -13.43
N SER A 104 -4.83 -16.35 -12.46
CA SER A 104 -5.45 -17.66 -12.28
C SER A 104 -6.95 -17.55 -11.98
N LEU A 105 -7.32 -16.67 -11.04
CA LEU A 105 -8.72 -16.37 -10.74
C LEU A 105 -9.48 -15.81 -11.96
N LYS A 106 -8.85 -14.92 -12.73
CA LYS A 106 -9.45 -14.39 -13.96
C LYS A 106 -9.74 -15.50 -14.96
N THR A 107 -8.82 -16.44 -15.15
CA THR A 107 -9.02 -17.59 -16.04
C THR A 107 -10.20 -18.44 -15.59
N GLU A 108 -10.32 -18.72 -14.30
CA GLU A 108 -11.45 -19.47 -13.75
C GLU A 108 -12.78 -18.75 -13.96
N LEU A 109 -12.83 -17.44 -13.68
CA LEU A 109 -14.03 -16.62 -13.92
C LEU A 109 -14.43 -16.59 -15.39
N LEU A 110 -13.46 -16.50 -16.32
CA LEU A 110 -13.75 -16.57 -17.76
C LEU A 110 -14.33 -17.94 -18.16
N ARG A 111 -13.86 -19.04 -17.56
CA ARG A 111 -14.40 -20.38 -17.78
C ARG A 111 -15.84 -20.52 -17.28
N MET A 112 -16.14 -19.95 -16.11
CA MET A 112 -17.50 -19.92 -15.57
C MET A 112 -18.47 -19.13 -16.46
N LEU A 113 -17.99 -18.06 -17.10
CA LEU A 113 -18.79 -17.22 -17.99
C LEU A 113 -18.97 -17.79 -19.40
N ASP A 114 -18.25 -18.84 -19.77
CA ASP A 114 -18.34 -19.52 -21.06
C ASP A 114 -19.58 -20.44 -21.12
N CYS A 115 -20.75 -19.84 -20.91
CA CYS A 115 -22.07 -20.46 -21.06
C CYS A 115 -22.82 -19.68 -22.16
N THR A 116 -22.93 -20.28 -23.34
CA THR A 116 -23.55 -19.66 -24.52
C THR A 116 -25.08 -19.63 -24.45
N ALA A 117 -25.68 -20.50 -23.64
CA ALA A 117 -27.12 -20.58 -23.44
C ALA A 117 -27.51 -19.91 -22.12
N HIS A 118 -27.98 -18.66 -22.20
CA HIS A 118 -28.61 -17.93 -21.08
C HIS A 118 -30.02 -18.47 -20.78
N GLY A 119 -30.16 -19.81 -20.76
CA GLY A 119 -31.42 -20.52 -20.65
C GLY A 119 -31.89 -20.67 -19.21
N ARG A 120 -31.88 -21.89 -18.70
CA ARG A 120 -32.39 -22.24 -17.36
C ARG A 120 -31.26 -22.36 -16.32
N ILE A 121 -31.59 -22.12 -15.05
CA ILE A 121 -30.62 -22.13 -13.95
C ILE A 121 -30.00 -23.51 -13.70
N ASP A 122 -30.71 -24.60 -14.03
CA ASP A 122 -30.22 -25.98 -13.97
C ASP A 122 -29.12 -26.29 -15.00
N GLN A 123 -28.88 -25.36 -15.95
CA GLN A 123 -27.83 -25.43 -16.98
C GLN A 123 -26.78 -24.33 -16.78
N CYS A 124 -26.84 -23.59 -15.68
CA CYS A 124 -25.94 -22.48 -15.42
C CYS A 124 -24.57 -22.99 -14.97
N ARG A 125 -23.58 -22.85 -15.86
CA ARG A 125 -22.19 -23.27 -15.61
C ARG A 125 -21.55 -22.60 -14.38
N VAL A 126 -21.97 -21.37 -14.05
CA VAL A 126 -21.53 -20.68 -12.83
C VAL A 126 -21.99 -21.42 -11.58
N ILE A 127 -23.28 -21.80 -11.53
CA ILE A 127 -23.86 -22.52 -10.40
C ILE A 127 -23.31 -23.94 -10.30
N GLU A 128 -23.08 -24.59 -11.44
CA GLU A 128 -22.45 -25.91 -11.52
C GLU A 128 -21.04 -25.91 -10.93
N ILE A 129 -20.15 -25.01 -11.38
CA ILE A 129 -18.75 -24.96 -10.91
C ILE A 129 -18.68 -24.52 -9.44
N LEU A 130 -19.52 -23.56 -9.00
CA LEU A 130 -19.56 -23.16 -7.59
C LEU A 130 -20.16 -24.25 -6.68
N GLY A 131 -21.09 -25.05 -7.21
CA GLY A 131 -21.71 -26.16 -6.51
C GLY A 131 -20.84 -27.42 -6.45
N ASN A 132 -19.89 -27.58 -7.37
CA ASN A 132 -18.93 -28.68 -7.39
C ASN A 132 -17.48 -28.17 -7.54
N HIS A 133 -16.80 -28.03 -6.41
CA HIS A 133 -15.44 -27.51 -6.34
C HIS A 133 -14.39 -28.44 -7.00
N GLU A 134 -14.71 -29.71 -7.28
CA GLU A 134 -13.82 -30.61 -8.04
C GLU A 134 -13.65 -30.17 -9.50
N GLU A 135 -14.59 -29.38 -10.02
CA GLU A 135 -14.50 -28.82 -11.37
C GLU A 135 -13.55 -27.63 -11.46
N CYS A 136 -13.12 -27.03 -10.34
CA CYS A 136 -12.19 -25.90 -10.30
C CYS A 136 -10.77 -26.34 -10.72
N LEU A 137 -10.14 -25.61 -11.63
CA LEU A 137 -8.78 -25.92 -12.09
C LEU A 137 -7.69 -25.53 -11.09
N HIS A 138 -8.06 -24.99 -9.92
CA HIS A 138 -7.11 -24.49 -8.93
C HIS A 138 -6.91 -25.45 -7.75
N PRO A 139 -5.70 -25.96 -7.50
CA PRO A 139 -5.40 -26.88 -6.39
C PRO A 139 -5.23 -26.18 -5.02
N SER A 140 -5.55 -24.89 -4.92
CA SER A 140 -5.34 -24.10 -3.69
C SER A 140 -6.51 -23.14 -3.44
N HIS A 141 -7.62 -23.73 -3.02
CA HIS A 141 -8.65 -23.10 -2.21
C HIS A 141 -8.91 -23.98 -0.99
#